data_AF-A0AAX4H865-F1
#
_entry.id   AF-A0AAX4H865-F1
#
_cell.length_a   1.000
_cell.length_b   1.000
_cell.length_c   1.000
_cell.angle_alpha   90.00
_cell.angle_beta   90.00
_cell.angle_gamma   90.00
#
_symmetry.space_group_name_H-M   'P 1'
#
loop_
_entity.id
_entity.type
_entity.pdbx_description
1 polymer ?
#
loop_
_entity_poly.entity_id
_entity_poly.type
_entity_poly.pdbx_seq_one_letter_code
_entity_poly.pdbx_strand_id
1 'polypeptide(L)'
;MDHIKLHDTRPTRPEDLYKKYYKLVDLFDFDTAQFQNSKKLFKPILEDMEYYYTDALENWRINSGINKIDYLIGHSFGGYWSASYALKNPDAVNDLILLSPVGMERTAYTVNTPIPDTTTDLKPSLGPNEYNFLSRYPILSKNTILRWYYLQPYLPRLLKFMGPFGVGKYYNMWYSKLFAINKVILKLGGPTVFKSTNELKYGTNTECQLLVEYLYNSISNGTHSDTHIKYLLTPATTSKWPLFDKFTETSAEVLSKFTTHVIYGLHDFMNSEAGRELVNNMTQKHSLDNVHYYEVPEGGHNLYLQNPFGTNKLLADIISRKH
;
A
#
# COMPACT_ATOMS: atom_id res chain seq x y z
N MET A 1 14.10 14.20 4.17
CA MET A 1 12.83 14.40 4.90
C MET A 1 13.20 14.54 6.35
N ASP A 2 13.77 15.70 6.63
CA ASP A 2 14.48 15.96 7.89
C ASP A 2 13.84 17.17 8.59
N HIS A 3 12.67 17.58 8.09
CA HIS A 3 11.89 18.72 8.57
C HIS A 3 11.09 18.42 9.85
N ILE A 4 11.19 17.21 10.40
CA ILE A 4 10.53 16.83 11.65
C ILE A 4 11.60 16.47 12.67
N LYS A 5 11.59 17.14 13.82
CA LYS A 5 12.45 16.84 14.96
C LYS A 5 11.61 16.32 16.12
N LEU A 6 11.85 15.09 16.54
CA LEU A 6 11.07 14.44 17.60
C LEU A 6 11.60 14.84 18.98
N HIS A 7 10.70 15.12 19.91
CA HIS A 7 10.98 15.31 21.33
C HIS A 7 10.27 14.22 22.12
N ASP A 8 10.99 13.11 22.32
CA ASP A 8 10.49 11.99 23.11
C ASP A 8 11.68 11.25 23.71
N THR A 9 11.72 11.23 25.04
CA THR A 9 12.78 10.56 25.81
C THR A 9 12.38 9.15 26.23
N ARG A 10 11.11 8.76 26.02
CA ARG A 10 10.61 7.45 26.43
C ARG A 10 11.17 6.36 25.51
N PRO A 11 11.66 5.24 26.04
CA PRO A 11 12.06 4.12 25.20
C PRO A 11 10.84 3.55 24.45
N THR A 12 11.07 3.03 23.24
CA THR A 12 10.02 2.34 22.48
C THR A 12 9.79 0.95 23.07
N ARG A 13 8.60 0.70 23.62
CA ARG A 13 8.18 -0.61 24.12
C ARG A 13 7.07 -1.19 23.23
N PRO A 14 7.16 -2.46 22.80
CA PRO A 14 6.17 -3.06 21.89
C PRO A 14 4.72 -2.99 22.39
N GLU A 15 4.50 -3.10 23.69
CA GLU A 15 3.20 -3.04 24.37
C GLU A 15 2.54 -1.65 24.31
N ASP A 16 3.35 -0.58 24.17
CA ASP A 16 2.87 0.80 24.10
C ASP A 16 2.55 1.23 22.65
N LEU A 17 2.83 0.37 21.67
CA LEU A 17 2.59 0.69 20.26
C LEU A 17 1.12 0.52 19.90
N TYR A 18 0.52 1.61 19.42
CA TYR A 18 -0.80 1.53 18.81
C TYR A 18 -0.73 0.64 17.56
N LYS A 19 -1.61 -0.37 17.53
CA LYS A 19 -1.67 -1.40 16.47
C LYS A 19 -0.31 -2.07 16.18
N LYS A 20 0.57 -2.18 17.18
CA LYS A 20 1.93 -2.77 17.07
C LYS A 20 2.93 -1.95 16.24
N TYR A 21 2.54 -0.81 15.66
CA TYR A 21 3.36 -0.08 14.68
C TYR A 21 3.60 1.38 15.01
N TYR A 22 2.69 2.03 15.74
CA TYR A 22 2.66 3.47 15.84
C TYR A 22 2.94 3.92 17.27
N LYS A 23 4.02 4.68 17.45
CA LYS A 23 4.38 5.28 18.72
C LYS A 23 3.85 6.71 18.77
N LEU A 24 3.05 7.02 19.78
CA LEU A 24 2.64 8.39 20.08
C LEU A 24 3.76 9.06 20.91
N VAL A 25 4.58 9.88 20.24
CA VAL A 25 5.65 10.67 20.88
C VAL A 25 5.07 11.80 21.74
N ASP A 26 5.89 12.45 22.57
CA ASP A 26 5.39 13.55 23.41
C ASP A 26 5.12 14.79 22.54
N LEU A 27 6.16 15.27 21.86
CA LEU A 27 6.11 16.47 21.01
C LEU A 27 7.01 16.32 19.79
N PHE A 28 6.83 17.19 18.79
CA PHE A 28 7.78 17.34 17.69
C PHE A 28 7.84 18.79 17.19
N ASP A 29 8.94 19.17 16.57
CA ASP A 29 9.06 20.44 15.83
C ASP A 29 8.92 20.19 14.32
N PHE A 30 8.48 21.23 13.61
CA PHE A 30 8.31 21.30 12.17
C PHE A 30 9.20 22.41 11.57
N ASP A 31 10.20 22.04 10.80
CA ASP A 31 11.06 22.98 10.08
C ASP A 31 10.46 23.35 8.73
N THR A 32 9.87 24.55 8.66
CA THR A 32 9.23 25.07 7.44
C THR A 32 10.17 25.17 6.26
N ALA A 33 11.42 25.59 6.45
CA ALA A 33 12.37 25.78 5.34
C ALA A 33 12.77 24.44 4.73
N GLN A 34 13.09 23.46 5.58
CA GLN A 34 13.39 22.09 5.13
C GLN A 34 12.19 21.43 4.46
N PHE A 35 10.98 21.63 5.01
CA PHE A 35 9.75 21.12 4.41
C PHE A 35 9.55 21.68 3.00
N GLN A 36 9.68 23.00 2.82
CA GLN A 36 9.53 23.65 1.52
C GLN A 36 10.56 23.15 0.49
N ASN A 37 11.81 22.96 0.91
CA ASN A 37 12.86 22.39 0.05
C ASN A 37 12.52 20.95 -0.37
N SER A 38 12.08 20.11 0.59
CA SER A 38 11.66 18.73 0.32
C SER A 38 10.46 18.69 -0.62
N LYS A 39 9.46 19.55 -0.39
CA LYS A 39 8.28 19.68 -1.25
C LYS A 39 8.66 20.07 -2.67
N LYS A 40 9.51 21.08 -2.84
CA LYS A 40 10.01 21.52 -4.15
C LYS A 40 10.75 20.41 -4.92
N LEU A 41 11.46 19.55 -4.21
CA LEU A 41 12.16 18.41 -4.80
C LEU A 41 11.20 17.27 -5.18
N PHE A 42 10.34 16.85 -4.26
CA PHE A 42 9.55 15.63 -4.44
C PHE A 42 8.26 15.85 -5.24
N LYS A 43 7.62 17.02 -5.16
CA LYS A 43 6.34 17.24 -5.84
C LYS A 43 6.43 17.00 -7.36
N PRO A 44 7.40 17.57 -8.10
CA PRO A 44 7.52 17.30 -9.54
C PRO A 44 7.80 15.82 -9.84
N ILE A 45 8.64 15.16 -9.03
CA ILE A 45 8.93 13.72 -9.20
C ILE A 45 7.65 12.89 -9.05
N LEU A 46 6.81 13.23 -8.07
CA LEU A 46 5.56 12.51 -7.80
C LEU A 46 4.53 12.72 -8.92
N GLU A 47 4.45 13.93 -9.48
CA GLU A 47 3.62 14.26 -10.63
C GLU A 47 4.10 13.52 -11.90
N ASP A 48 5.41 13.51 -12.16
CA ASP A 48 6.02 12.76 -13.27
C ASP A 48 5.76 11.24 -13.15
N MET A 49 5.86 10.70 -11.93
CA MET A 49 5.57 9.30 -11.68
C MET A 49 4.09 8.97 -11.89
N GLU A 50 3.18 9.82 -11.41
CA GLU A 50 1.75 9.64 -11.68
C GLU A 50 1.47 9.66 -13.16
N TYR A 51 2.05 10.62 -13.89
CA TYR A 51 1.96 10.66 -15.34
C TYR A 51 2.46 9.35 -15.96
N TYR A 52 3.69 8.91 -15.63
CA TYR A 52 4.28 7.67 -16.14
C TYR A 52 3.37 6.44 -15.96
N TYR A 53 2.82 6.22 -14.76
CA TYR A 53 2.00 5.04 -14.48
C TYR A 53 0.59 5.14 -15.08
N THR A 54 -0.05 6.31 -14.98
CA THR A 54 -1.41 6.50 -15.48
C THR A 54 -1.46 6.53 -17.01
N ASP A 55 -0.47 7.14 -17.66
CA ASP A 55 -0.36 7.21 -19.12
C ASP A 55 -0.04 5.84 -19.71
N ALA A 56 0.84 5.05 -19.07
CA ALA A 56 1.11 3.68 -19.50
C ALA A 56 -0.15 2.80 -19.46
N LEU A 57 -0.96 2.90 -18.40
CA LEU A 57 -2.21 2.15 -18.27
C LEU A 57 -3.25 2.62 -19.30
N GLU A 58 -3.35 3.92 -19.54
CA GLU A 58 -4.27 4.48 -20.54
C GLU A 58 -3.92 4.06 -21.96
N ASN A 59 -2.64 4.17 -22.32
CA ASN A 59 -2.15 3.75 -23.63
C ASN A 59 -2.36 2.25 -23.84
N TRP A 60 -2.14 1.42 -22.81
CA TRP A 60 -2.46 -0.01 -22.88
C TRP A 60 -3.96 -0.24 -23.14
N ARG A 61 -4.84 0.47 -22.40
CA ARG A 61 -6.30 0.35 -22.55
C ARG A 61 -6.74 0.70 -23.97
N ILE A 62 -6.31 1.85 -24.49
CA ILE A 62 -6.64 2.35 -25.84
C ILE A 62 -6.14 1.36 -26.91
N ASN A 63 -4.87 0.96 -26.84
CA ASN A 63 -4.27 0.06 -27.83
C ASN A 63 -4.83 -1.36 -27.77
N SER A 64 -5.39 -1.77 -26.63
CA SER A 64 -6.10 -3.05 -26.48
C SER A 64 -7.55 -2.98 -26.97
N GLY A 65 -8.03 -1.82 -27.44
CA GLY A 65 -9.42 -1.64 -27.86
C GLY A 65 -10.43 -1.72 -26.71
N ILE A 66 -9.99 -1.51 -25.46
CA ILE A 66 -10.84 -1.60 -24.28
C ILE A 66 -11.51 -0.25 -24.06
N ASN A 67 -12.81 -0.13 -24.36
CA ASN A 67 -13.51 1.14 -24.17
C ASN A 67 -13.60 1.54 -22.69
N LYS A 68 -13.98 0.60 -21.82
CA LYS A 68 -14.09 0.79 -20.37
C LYS A 68 -13.60 -0.48 -19.68
N ILE A 69 -12.85 -0.33 -18.59
CA ILE A 69 -12.36 -1.44 -17.77
C ILE A 69 -13.46 -1.80 -16.78
N ASP A 70 -13.98 -3.01 -16.86
CA ASP A 70 -15.03 -3.46 -15.93
C ASP A 70 -14.52 -3.52 -14.49
N TYR A 71 -13.36 -4.13 -14.27
CA TYR A 71 -12.76 -4.27 -12.95
C TYR A 71 -11.27 -3.95 -13.01
N LEU A 72 -10.88 -2.79 -12.45
CA LEU A 72 -9.48 -2.43 -12.28
C LEU A 72 -9.02 -2.81 -10.87
N ILE A 73 -8.28 -3.92 -10.76
CA ILE A 73 -7.79 -4.43 -9.49
C ILE A 73 -6.31 -4.07 -9.32
N GLY A 74 -6.00 -3.32 -8.27
CA GLY A 74 -4.63 -2.92 -7.94
C GLY A 74 -4.24 -3.32 -6.53
N HIS A 75 -3.07 -3.96 -6.39
CA HIS A 75 -2.52 -4.34 -5.08
C HIS A 75 -1.41 -3.40 -4.62
N SER A 76 -1.40 -3.00 -3.34
CA SER A 76 -0.28 -2.29 -2.72
C SER A 76 0.15 -1.05 -3.51
N PHE A 77 1.40 -1.00 -3.98
CA PHE A 77 1.91 0.05 -4.87
C PHE A 77 1.14 0.15 -6.19
N GLY A 78 0.71 -0.97 -6.77
CA GLY A 78 -0.17 -0.98 -7.94
C GLY A 78 -1.56 -0.40 -7.61
N GLY A 79 -2.08 -0.67 -6.41
CA GLY A 79 -3.32 -0.08 -5.91
C GLY A 79 -3.28 1.46 -5.88
N TYR A 80 -2.16 2.03 -5.47
CA TYR A 80 -1.96 3.49 -5.49
C TYR A 80 -2.13 4.08 -6.91
N TRP A 81 -1.49 3.46 -7.90
CA TRP A 81 -1.55 3.95 -9.27
C TRP A 81 -2.87 3.64 -9.97
N SER A 82 -3.50 2.49 -9.67
CA SER A 82 -4.86 2.18 -10.12
C SER A 82 -5.87 3.22 -9.63
N ALA A 83 -5.76 3.64 -8.36
CA ALA A 83 -6.59 4.71 -7.82
C ALA A 83 -6.34 6.05 -8.53
N SER A 84 -5.06 6.44 -8.68
CA SER A 84 -4.69 7.67 -9.39
C SER A 84 -5.19 7.66 -10.85
N TYR A 85 -5.13 6.52 -11.53
CA TYR A 85 -5.65 6.35 -12.88
C TYR A 85 -7.17 6.53 -12.96
N ALA A 86 -7.93 5.87 -12.08
CA ALA A 86 -9.38 5.97 -12.05
C ALA A 86 -9.86 7.40 -11.76
N LEU A 87 -9.19 8.11 -10.84
CA LEU A 87 -9.50 9.53 -10.56
C LEU A 87 -9.24 10.43 -11.77
N LYS A 88 -8.19 10.16 -12.55
CA LYS A 88 -7.83 10.92 -13.76
C LYS A 88 -8.68 10.55 -14.99
N ASN A 89 -9.17 9.31 -15.06
CA ASN A 89 -9.92 8.75 -16.18
C ASN A 89 -11.22 8.10 -15.67
N PRO A 90 -12.12 8.86 -15.05
CA PRO A 90 -13.26 8.29 -14.32
C PRO A 90 -14.27 7.59 -15.22
N ASP A 91 -14.34 7.96 -16.50
CA ASP A 91 -15.21 7.31 -17.48
C ASP A 91 -14.61 6.00 -18.03
N ALA A 92 -13.34 5.70 -17.73
CA ALA A 92 -12.63 4.52 -18.24
C ALA A 92 -12.68 3.31 -17.29
N VAL A 93 -13.26 3.43 -16.09
CA VAL A 93 -13.33 2.36 -15.08
C VAL A 93 -14.77 2.21 -14.57
N ASN A 94 -15.28 0.98 -14.44
CA ASN A 94 -16.55 0.70 -13.77
C ASN A 94 -16.33 0.44 -12.27
N ASP A 95 -15.50 -0.55 -11.93
CA ASP A 95 -15.18 -0.88 -10.54
C ASP A 95 -13.66 -0.79 -10.29
N LEU A 96 -13.26 0.06 -9.36
CA LEU A 96 -11.91 0.15 -8.82
C LEU A 96 -11.81 -0.71 -7.57
N ILE A 97 -10.96 -1.75 -7.59
CA ILE A 97 -10.76 -2.65 -6.45
C ILE A 97 -9.31 -2.50 -5.94
N LEU A 98 -9.17 -1.92 -4.76
CA LEU A 98 -7.89 -1.67 -4.11
C LEU A 98 -7.60 -2.73 -3.07
N LEU A 99 -6.64 -3.59 -3.36
CA LEU A 99 -6.16 -4.64 -2.45
C LEU A 99 -4.97 -4.12 -1.65
N SER A 100 -5.15 -3.94 -0.35
CA SER A 100 -4.12 -3.46 0.59
C SER A 100 -3.34 -2.24 0.04
N PRO A 101 -4.01 -1.20 -0.48
CA PRO A 101 -3.32 -0.11 -1.18
C PRO A 101 -2.34 0.60 -0.24
N VAL A 102 -1.21 1.01 -0.79
CA VAL A 102 -0.29 1.90 -0.05
C VAL A 102 -0.75 3.34 -0.13
N GLY A 103 -0.34 4.15 0.84
CA GLY A 103 -0.45 5.60 0.74
C GLY A 103 -1.81 6.18 1.08
N MET A 104 -2.63 5.47 1.85
CA MET A 104 -3.93 5.97 2.32
C MET A 104 -3.79 6.96 3.47
N GLU A 105 -2.64 6.99 4.14
CA GLU A 105 -2.44 7.80 5.35
C GLU A 105 -1.99 9.23 5.01
N ARG A 106 -2.63 10.23 5.61
CA ARG A 106 -2.02 11.56 5.79
C ARG A 106 -0.95 11.46 6.86
N THR A 107 0.17 12.15 6.66
CA THR A 107 1.26 12.20 7.64
C THR A 107 1.95 13.55 7.58
N ALA A 108 2.76 13.86 8.59
CA ALA A 108 3.58 15.08 8.61
C ALA A 108 4.67 15.11 7.53
N TYR A 109 4.85 14.00 6.82
CA TYR A 109 5.87 13.83 5.77
C TYR A 109 5.29 13.95 4.36
N THR A 110 4.00 14.26 4.19
CA THR A 110 3.38 14.41 2.88
C THR A 110 3.70 15.77 2.27
N VAL A 111 3.80 15.86 0.94
CA VAL A 111 4.02 17.13 0.22
C VAL A 111 2.83 18.11 0.33
N ASN A 112 1.67 17.58 0.71
CA ASN A 112 0.44 18.33 0.94
C ASN A 112 0.24 18.77 2.40
N THR A 113 1.14 18.40 3.31
CA THR A 113 1.06 18.82 4.72
C THR A 113 0.95 20.35 4.82
N PRO A 114 -0.13 20.88 5.43
CA PRO A 114 -0.24 22.30 5.73
C PRO A 114 0.89 22.72 6.68
N ILE A 115 1.47 23.91 6.43
CA ILE A 115 2.44 24.47 7.37
C ILE A 115 1.67 24.90 8.63
N PRO A 116 2.04 24.39 9.81
CA PRO A 116 1.34 24.75 11.03
C PRO A 116 1.66 26.18 11.46
N ASP A 117 0.71 26.84 12.14
CA ASP A 117 0.90 28.19 12.67
C ASP A 117 2.01 28.26 13.72
N THR A 118 2.17 27.18 14.50
CA THR A 118 3.25 26.99 15.46
C THR A 118 4.16 25.87 14.98
N THR A 119 5.47 26.11 14.97
CA THR A 119 6.47 25.15 14.45
C THR A 119 7.18 24.33 15.52
N THR A 120 6.95 24.63 16.80
CA THR A 120 7.58 23.96 17.93
C THR A 120 6.55 23.30 18.82
N ASP A 121 6.96 22.26 19.55
CA ASP A 121 6.13 21.59 20.56
C ASP A 121 4.75 21.15 20.03
N LEU A 122 4.71 20.66 18.79
CA LEU A 122 3.49 20.14 18.17
C LEU A 122 3.13 18.80 18.77
N LYS A 123 1.83 18.60 19.00
CA LYS A 123 1.30 17.31 19.47
C LYS A 123 1.05 16.37 18.30
N PRO A 124 1.61 15.15 18.32
CA PRO A 124 1.32 14.13 17.32
C PRO A 124 -0.10 13.58 17.48
N SER A 125 -0.61 12.95 16.42
CA SER A 125 -1.87 12.20 16.44
C SER A 125 -1.63 10.72 16.13
N LEU A 126 -2.63 9.89 16.45
CA LEU A 126 -2.76 8.51 15.95
C LEU A 126 -3.79 8.42 14.81
N GLY A 127 -4.54 9.49 14.53
CA GLY A 127 -5.52 9.56 13.46
C GLY A 127 -4.84 9.53 12.09
N PRO A 128 -5.05 8.49 11.27
CA PRO A 128 -4.27 8.31 10.05
C PRO A 128 -4.74 9.19 8.88
N ASN A 129 -5.79 9.98 9.09
CA ASN A 129 -6.31 11.03 8.23
C ASN A 129 -5.87 12.44 8.69
N GLU A 130 -4.95 12.54 9.66
CA GLU A 130 -4.45 13.81 10.20
C GLU A 130 -3.00 14.08 9.78
N TYR A 131 -2.66 15.34 9.55
CA TYR A 131 -1.32 15.74 9.09
C TYR A 131 -0.25 15.71 10.18
N ASN A 132 -0.61 15.65 11.46
CA ASN A 132 0.32 15.46 12.58
C ASN A 132 0.50 13.97 12.95
N PHE A 133 -0.02 13.03 12.13
CA PHE A 133 0.31 11.62 12.25
C PHE A 133 1.75 11.36 11.77
N LEU A 134 2.57 10.77 12.64
CA LEU A 134 3.99 10.47 12.34
C LEU A 134 4.22 9.03 11.86
N SER A 135 3.18 8.20 11.84
CA SER A 135 3.24 6.79 11.46
C SER A 135 4.36 6.05 12.21
N ARG A 136 5.12 5.20 11.50
CA ARG A 136 6.21 4.38 12.05
C ARG A 136 7.51 5.15 12.22
N TYR A 137 7.61 6.38 11.72
CA TYR A 137 8.87 7.12 11.72
C TYR A 137 9.53 7.22 13.11
N PRO A 138 8.79 7.46 14.21
CA PRO A 138 9.38 7.53 15.54
C PRO A 138 10.10 6.28 16.04
N ILE A 139 9.85 5.11 15.45
CA ILE A 139 10.46 3.84 15.85
C ILE A 139 11.54 3.37 14.87
N LEU A 140 11.79 4.11 13.78
CA LEU A 140 12.78 3.72 12.79
C LEU A 140 14.20 4.11 13.21
N SER A 141 15.12 3.15 13.12
CA SER A 141 16.55 3.45 13.28
C SER A 141 17.11 4.17 12.05
N LYS A 142 18.19 4.96 12.23
CA LYS A 142 18.93 5.56 11.11
C LYS A 142 19.40 4.52 10.09
N ASN A 143 19.84 3.35 10.55
CA ASN A 143 20.24 2.24 9.67
C ASN A 143 19.06 1.72 8.84
N THR A 144 17.86 1.62 9.42
CA THR A 144 16.63 1.25 8.67
C THR A 144 16.34 2.26 7.57
N ILE A 145 16.43 3.55 7.87
CA ILE A 145 16.22 4.63 6.91
C ILE A 145 17.25 4.58 5.78
N LEU A 146 18.54 4.39 6.11
CA LEU A 146 19.60 4.28 5.10
C LEU A 146 19.39 3.04 4.21
N ARG A 147 19.05 1.88 4.80
CA ARG A 147 18.77 0.66 4.04
C ARG A 147 17.60 0.84 3.08
N TRP A 148 16.55 1.55 3.48
CA TRP A 148 15.41 1.84 2.61
C TRP A 148 15.82 2.57 1.33
N TYR A 149 16.67 3.60 1.42
CA TYR A 149 17.02 4.42 0.26
C TYR A 149 18.16 3.83 -0.60
N TYR A 150 19.11 3.14 0.03
CA TYR A 150 20.37 2.77 -0.62
C TYR A 150 20.57 1.26 -0.82
N LEU A 151 19.86 0.40 -0.07
CA LEU A 151 20.06 -1.05 -0.16
C LEU A 151 18.84 -1.78 -0.70
N GLN A 152 17.67 -1.60 -0.09
CA GLN A 152 16.49 -2.40 -0.35
C GLN A 152 16.00 -2.37 -1.82
N PRO A 153 15.97 -1.22 -2.52
CA PRO A 153 15.57 -1.17 -3.93
C PRO A 153 16.52 -1.91 -4.88
N TYR A 154 17.77 -2.09 -4.46
CA TYR A 154 18.82 -2.72 -5.27
C TYR A 154 19.12 -4.15 -4.81
N LEU A 155 18.62 -4.56 -3.65
CA LEU A 155 18.94 -5.83 -3.01
C LEU A 155 18.68 -7.03 -3.93
N PRO A 156 17.54 -7.18 -4.63
CA PRO A 156 17.32 -8.32 -5.50
C PRO A 156 18.33 -8.41 -6.66
N ARG A 157 18.75 -7.26 -7.20
CA ARG A 157 19.77 -7.18 -8.26
C ARG A 157 21.14 -7.59 -7.73
N LEU A 158 21.48 -7.16 -6.52
CA LEU A 158 22.73 -7.55 -5.85
C LEU A 158 22.78 -9.04 -5.55
N LEU A 159 21.67 -9.62 -5.08
CA LEU A 159 21.58 -11.05 -4.77
C LEU A 159 21.86 -11.90 -6.02
N LYS A 160 21.42 -11.46 -7.20
CA LYS A 160 21.71 -12.16 -8.47
C LYS A 160 23.21 -12.37 -8.71
N PHE A 161 24.06 -11.39 -8.38
CA PHE A 161 25.50 -11.48 -8.57
C PHE A 161 26.21 -12.39 -7.55
N MET A 162 25.51 -12.82 -6.49
CA MET A 162 26.04 -13.76 -5.51
C MET A 162 25.84 -15.23 -5.90
N GLY A 163 25.37 -15.50 -7.12
CA GLY A 163 25.14 -16.85 -7.63
C GLY A 163 24.13 -17.65 -6.78
N PRO A 164 24.34 -18.97 -6.59
CA PRO A 164 23.44 -19.82 -5.83
C PRO A 164 23.16 -19.35 -4.40
N PHE A 165 24.15 -18.71 -3.75
CA PHE A 165 23.98 -18.17 -2.40
C PHE A 165 22.94 -17.04 -2.35
N GLY A 166 22.97 -16.13 -3.32
CA GLY A 166 22.02 -15.02 -3.37
C GLY A 166 20.60 -15.46 -3.66
N VAL A 167 20.44 -16.44 -4.55
CA VAL A 167 19.16 -17.12 -4.82
C VAL A 167 18.63 -17.77 -3.54
N GLY A 168 19.45 -18.55 -2.84
CA GLY A 168 19.06 -19.20 -1.58
C GLY A 168 18.68 -18.20 -0.49
N LYS A 169 19.38 -17.06 -0.40
CA LYS A 169 19.03 -15.98 0.53
C LYS A 169 17.68 -15.35 0.20
N TYR A 170 17.42 -15.06 -1.08
CA TYR A 170 16.12 -14.55 -1.51
C TYR A 170 15.01 -15.56 -1.19
N TYR A 171 15.26 -16.85 -1.42
CA TYR A 171 14.33 -17.92 -1.11
C TYR A 171 13.94 -17.94 0.37
N ASN A 172 14.92 -17.90 1.27
CA ASN A 172 14.70 -17.88 2.71
C ASN A 172 13.89 -16.66 3.19
N MET A 173 13.95 -15.53 2.48
CA MET A 173 13.18 -14.32 2.83
C MET A 173 11.67 -14.47 2.59
N TRP A 174 11.28 -15.26 1.59
CA TRP A 174 9.89 -15.39 1.14
C TRP A 174 9.24 -16.70 1.55
N TYR A 175 10.01 -17.78 1.59
CA TYR A 175 9.50 -19.13 1.80
C TYR A 175 8.64 -19.24 3.06
N SER A 176 9.14 -18.81 4.22
CA SER A 176 8.37 -18.86 5.49
C SER A 176 7.06 -18.07 5.45
N LYS A 177 6.99 -16.99 4.65
CA LYS A 177 5.78 -16.16 4.51
C LYS A 177 4.72 -16.84 3.66
N LEU A 178 5.13 -17.56 2.61
CA LEU A 178 4.21 -18.31 1.75
C LEU A 178 3.64 -19.53 2.47
N PHE A 179 4.42 -20.18 3.34
CA PHE A 179 3.93 -21.29 4.15
C PHE A 179 2.85 -20.92 5.18
N ALA A 180 2.65 -19.64 5.47
CA ALA A 180 1.61 -19.18 6.37
C ALA A 180 0.20 -19.63 5.92
N ILE A 181 -0.01 -19.83 4.61
CA ILE A 181 -1.27 -20.34 4.06
C ILE A 181 -1.68 -21.71 4.62
N ASN A 182 -0.72 -22.57 4.98
CA ASN A 182 -1.03 -23.88 5.56
C ASN A 182 -1.78 -23.76 6.88
N LYS A 183 -1.47 -22.74 7.69
CA LYS A 183 -2.21 -22.46 8.93
C LYS A 183 -3.64 -22.01 8.63
N VAL A 184 -3.82 -21.23 7.57
CA VAL A 184 -5.15 -20.78 7.11
C VAL A 184 -5.98 -21.96 6.59
N ILE A 185 -5.39 -22.83 5.76
CA ILE A 185 -6.03 -24.06 5.27
C ILE A 185 -6.53 -24.91 6.44
N LEU A 186 -5.67 -25.17 7.44
CA LEU A 186 -6.05 -25.93 8.62
C LEU A 186 -7.22 -25.28 9.39
N LYS A 187 -7.17 -23.96 9.61
CA LYS A 187 -8.26 -23.22 10.28
C LYS A 187 -9.58 -23.26 9.52
N LEU A 188 -9.53 -23.30 8.19
CA LEU A 188 -10.71 -23.28 7.32
C LEU A 188 -11.31 -24.69 7.04
N GLY A 189 -10.81 -25.74 7.70
CA GLY A 189 -11.32 -27.11 7.56
C GLY A 189 -10.37 -28.09 6.88
N GLY A 190 -9.13 -27.70 6.62
CA GLY A 190 -8.12 -28.58 6.04
C GLY A 190 -8.44 -28.92 4.58
N PRO A 191 -8.35 -30.18 4.14
CA PRO A 191 -8.57 -30.56 2.74
C PRO A 191 -9.94 -30.19 2.16
N THR A 192 -10.95 -29.93 3.00
CA THR A 192 -12.31 -29.61 2.54
C THR A 192 -12.45 -28.24 1.90
N VAL A 193 -11.45 -27.36 2.05
CA VAL A 193 -11.44 -26.04 1.40
C VAL A 193 -11.27 -26.16 -0.11
N PHE A 194 -10.70 -27.27 -0.59
CA PHE A 194 -10.50 -27.54 -1.99
C PHE A 194 -11.76 -28.19 -2.58
N LYS A 195 -12.40 -27.52 -3.53
CA LYS A 195 -13.70 -27.93 -4.09
C LYS A 195 -13.59 -28.61 -5.45
N SER A 196 -12.43 -28.52 -6.09
CA SER A 196 -12.20 -29.08 -7.42
C SER A 196 -10.84 -29.77 -7.50
N THR A 197 -10.76 -30.86 -8.26
CA THR A 197 -9.50 -31.56 -8.55
C THR A 197 -8.54 -30.75 -9.42
N ASN A 198 -9.05 -29.69 -10.08
CA ASN A 198 -8.27 -28.78 -10.91
C ASN A 198 -7.81 -27.52 -10.16
N GLU A 199 -8.10 -27.40 -8.86
CA GLU A 199 -7.61 -26.28 -8.06
C GLU A 199 -6.09 -26.40 -7.81
N LEU A 200 -5.40 -25.26 -7.86
CA LEU A 200 -4.01 -25.15 -7.45
C LEU A 200 -3.88 -25.66 -6.01
N LYS A 201 -2.94 -26.60 -5.78
CA LYS A 201 -2.64 -27.09 -4.44
C LYS A 201 -1.81 -26.07 -3.68
N TYR A 202 -2.52 -25.24 -2.92
CA TYR A 202 -1.94 -24.24 -2.05
C TYR A 202 -1.05 -24.81 -0.95
N GLY A 203 0.04 -24.11 -0.63
CA GLY A 203 0.90 -24.39 0.53
C GLY A 203 1.85 -25.57 0.37
N THR A 204 1.96 -26.13 -0.86
CA THR A 204 2.93 -27.19 -1.16
C THR A 204 4.34 -26.61 -1.35
N ASN A 205 5.37 -27.42 -1.11
CA ASN A 205 6.77 -27.05 -1.39
C ASN A 205 6.96 -26.61 -2.85
N THR A 206 6.38 -27.37 -3.79
CA THR A 206 6.48 -27.08 -5.22
C THR A 206 5.85 -25.75 -5.57
N GLU A 207 4.63 -25.47 -5.10
CA GLU A 207 3.97 -24.19 -5.36
C GLU A 207 4.77 -23.03 -4.75
N CYS A 208 5.18 -23.13 -3.49
CA CYS A 208 5.96 -22.09 -2.84
C CYS A 208 7.28 -21.83 -3.57
N GLN A 209 7.94 -22.89 -4.06
CA GLN A 209 9.14 -22.77 -4.86
C GLN A 209 8.88 -22.02 -6.17
N LEU A 210 7.84 -22.43 -6.93
CA LEU A 210 7.48 -21.79 -8.19
C LEU A 210 7.12 -20.31 -8.02
N LEU A 211 6.39 -19.96 -6.95
CA LEU A 211 6.07 -18.57 -6.62
C LEU A 211 7.32 -17.75 -6.32
N VAL A 212 8.25 -18.28 -5.52
CA VAL A 212 9.50 -17.59 -5.20
C VAL A 212 10.37 -17.45 -6.45
N GLU A 213 10.46 -18.48 -7.29
CA GLU A 213 11.20 -18.44 -8.55
C GLU A 213 10.62 -17.41 -9.50
N TYR A 214 9.29 -17.35 -9.65
CA TYR A 214 8.61 -16.31 -10.42
C TYR A 214 8.99 -14.92 -9.91
N LEU A 215 8.77 -14.66 -8.61
CA LEU A 215 9.07 -13.36 -8.00
C LEU A 215 10.54 -12.96 -8.16
N TYR A 216 11.46 -13.91 -7.95
CA TYR A 216 12.89 -13.67 -8.10
C TYR A 216 13.26 -13.27 -9.54
N ASN A 217 12.73 -13.99 -10.54
CA ASN A 217 13.02 -13.71 -11.94
C ASN A 217 12.35 -12.43 -12.44
N SER A 218 11.20 -12.05 -11.88
CA SER A 218 10.52 -10.79 -12.22
C SER A 218 11.28 -9.53 -11.78
N ILE A 219 12.05 -9.59 -10.68
CA ILE A 219 12.67 -8.39 -10.09
C ILE A 219 14.21 -8.36 -10.22
N SER A 220 14.86 -9.51 -10.43
CA SER A 220 16.33 -9.60 -10.41
C SER A 220 17.00 -8.93 -11.62
N ASN A 221 16.28 -8.78 -12.74
CA ASN A 221 16.74 -8.00 -13.90
C ASN A 221 16.58 -6.50 -13.70
N GLY A 222 15.79 -6.09 -12.70
CA GLY A 222 15.55 -4.71 -12.35
C GLY A 222 14.54 -4.01 -13.26
N THR A 223 13.65 -3.25 -12.64
CA THR A 223 12.74 -2.32 -13.32
C THR A 223 12.90 -0.91 -12.75
N HIS A 224 12.43 0.11 -13.47
CA HIS A 224 12.33 1.45 -12.87
C HIS A 224 11.40 1.44 -11.64
N SER A 225 10.34 0.63 -11.69
CA SER A 225 9.35 0.48 -10.61
C SER A 225 9.95 0.05 -9.26
N ASP A 226 10.95 -0.84 -9.25
CA ASP A 226 11.61 -1.26 -7.99
C ASP A 226 12.27 -0.09 -7.25
N THR A 227 12.69 0.93 -8.01
CA THR A 227 13.33 2.13 -7.46
C THR A 227 12.34 3.26 -7.21
N HIS A 228 11.26 3.32 -7.99
CA HIS A 228 10.17 4.29 -7.87
C HIS A 228 9.49 4.26 -6.51
N ILE A 229 9.36 3.09 -5.89
CA ILE A 229 8.71 2.95 -4.57
C ILE A 229 9.32 3.87 -3.49
N LYS A 230 10.64 4.13 -3.52
CA LYS A 230 11.30 4.99 -2.52
C LYS A 230 11.01 6.48 -2.73
N TYR A 231 10.61 6.87 -3.93
CA TYR A 231 10.19 8.23 -4.26
C TYR A 231 8.75 8.45 -3.84
N LEU A 232 7.85 7.50 -4.08
CA LEU A 232 6.47 7.59 -3.57
C LEU A 232 6.39 7.42 -2.05
N LEU A 233 7.02 6.40 -1.48
CA LEU A 233 6.85 6.03 -0.08
C LEU A 233 8.00 6.54 0.81
N THR A 234 7.68 6.86 2.05
CA THR A 234 8.64 7.09 3.13
C THR A 234 9.21 5.75 3.62
N PRO A 235 10.31 5.75 4.39
CA PRO A 235 10.80 4.55 5.09
C PRO A 235 9.77 3.96 6.08
N ALA A 236 8.76 4.74 6.49
CA ALA A 236 7.65 4.29 7.31
C ALA A 236 6.53 3.60 6.51
N THR A 237 6.72 3.41 5.20
CA THR A 237 5.75 2.79 4.27
C THR A 237 4.45 3.61 4.10
N THR A 238 4.50 4.91 4.38
CA THR A 238 3.42 5.86 4.05
C THR A 238 3.76 6.63 2.79
N SER A 239 2.77 7.15 2.06
CA SER A 239 3.04 7.92 0.85
C SER A 239 3.45 9.36 1.15
N LYS A 240 4.34 9.92 0.31
CA LYS A 240 4.63 11.36 0.24
C LYS A 240 3.47 12.14 -0.35
N TRP A 241 2.61 11.50 -1.12
CA TRP A 241 1.42 12.10 -1.70
C TRP A 241 0.24 11.16 -1.43
N PRO A 242 -0.61 11.45 -0.46
CA PRO A 242 -1.55 10.45 0.03
C PRO A 242 -2.77 10.33 -0.89
N LEU A 243 -3.26 9.11 -1.09
CA LEU A 243 -4.52 8.85 -1.78
C LEU A 243 -5.68 9.52 -1.06
N PHE A 244 -5.63 9.63 0.27
CA PHE A 244 -6.67 10.31 1.03
C PHE A 244 -6.91 11.73 0.51
N ASP A 245 -5.84 12.50 0.27
CA ASP A 245 -5.96 13.84 -0.31
C ASP A 245 -6.57 13.78 -1.69
N LYS A 246 -6.04 12.93 -2.57
CA LYS A 246 -6.53 12.81 -3.96
C LYS A 246 -8.02 12.53 -4.03
N PHE A 247 -8.52 11.57 -3.24
CA PHE A 247 -9.95 11.27 -3.20
C PHE A 247 -10.76 12.43 -2.59
N THR A 248 -10.31 13.01 -1.46
CA THR A 248 -11.07 14.07 -0.78
C THR A 248 -11.05 15.44 -1.48
N GLU A 249 -10.08 15.65 -2.38
CA GLU A 249 -9.99 16.81 -3.27
C GLU A 249 -10.78 16.60 -4.58
N THR A 250 -11.16 15.36 -4.90
CA THR A 250 -11.94 15.03 -6.10
C THR A 250 -13.43 15.30 -5.88
N SER A 251 -14.12 15.81 -6.90
CA SER A 251 -15.55 16.13 -6.80
C SER A 251 -16.41 14.86 -6.71
N ALA A 252 -17.57 14.98 -6.04
CA ALA A 252 -18.53 13.89 -5.95
C ALA A 252 -19.02 13.41 -7.33
N GLU A 253 -19.09 14.31 -8.32
CA GLU A 253 -19.44 13.99 -9.71
C GLU A 253 -18.41 13.05 -10.36
N VAL A 254 -17.13 13.24 -10.09
CA VAL A 254 -16.08 12.35 -10.63
C VAL A 254 -16.10 11.01 -9.89
N LEU A 255 -16.24 11.04 -8.57
CA LEU A 255 -16.27 9.84 -7.74
C LEU A 255 -17.51 8.96 -7.97
N SER A 256 -18.62 9.54 -8.43
CA SER A 256 -19.84 8.77 -8.72
C SER A 256 -19.78 7.98 -10.04
N LYS A 257 -18.79 8.22 -10.90
CA LYS A 257 -18.65 7.57 -12.21
C LYS A 257 -18.16 6.11 -12.15
N PHE A 258 -17.57 5.71 -11.03
CA PHE A 258 -17.03 4.37 -10.81
C PHE A 258 -17.20 3.94 -9.35
N THR A 259 -17.43 2.65 -9.12
CA THR A 259 -17.54 2.09 -7.78
C THR A 259 -16.15 1.84 -7.19
N THR A 260 -15.93 2.17 -5.92
CA THR A 260 -14.64 1.99 -5.24
C THR A 260 -14.75 0.95 -4.13
N HIS A 261 -13.92 -0.10 -4.20
CA HIS A 261 -13.81 -1.11 -3.16
C HIS A 261 -12.40 -1.05 -2.53
N VAL A 262 -12.32 -0.78 -1.23
CA VAL A 262 -11.07 -0.77 -0.47
C VAL A 262 -11.01 -2.02 0.39
N ILE A 263 -10.03 -2.89 0.15
CA ILE A 263 -9.93 -4.21 0.76
C ILE A 263 -8.60 -4.34 1.50
N TYR A 264 -8.61 -4.77 2.75
CA TYR A 264 -7.39 -5.09 3.52
C TYR A 264 -7.42 -6.52 4.04
N GLY A 265 -6.25 -7.07 4.38
CA GLY A 265 -6.17 -8.26 5.24
C GLY A 265 -6.39 -7.88 6.71
N LEU A 266 -7.06 -8.74 7.49
CA LEU A 266 -7.25 -8.55 8.93
C LEU A 266 -5.93 -8.38 9.72
N HIS A 267 -4.86 -8.97 9.23
CA HIS A 267 -3.50 -8.90 9.79
C HIS A 267 -2.53 -8.14 8.88
N ASP A 268 -3.06 -7.22 8.06
CA ASP A 268 -2.21 -6.35 7.25
C ASP A 268 -1.33 -5.46 8.13
N PHE A 269 -0.11 -5.24 7.66
CA PHE A 269 0.77 -4.28 8.31
C PHE A 269 0.46 -2.85 7.86
N MET A 270 -0.18 -2.65 6.71
CA MET A 270 -0.65 -1.34 6.27
C MET A 270 -1.78 -0.81 7.16
N ASN A 271 -1.98 0.51 7.19
CA ASN A 271 -3.00 1.10 8.05
C ASN A 271 -4.40 0.95 7.44
N SER A 272 -5.08 -0.14 7.77
CA SER A 272 -6.45 -0.39 7.29
C SER A 272 -7.45 0.66 7.82
N GLU A 273 -7.17 1.29 8.97
CA GLU A 273 -8.01 2.36 9.52
C GLU A 273 -8.03 3.57 8.58
N ALA A 274 -6.92 3.91 7.91
CA ALA A 274 -6.91 4.97 6.91
C ALA A 274 -7.83 4.68 5.72
N GLY A 275 -7.85 3.42 5.27
CA GLY A 275 -8.76 2.99 4.21
C GLY A 275 -10.22 3.12 4.62
N ARG A 276 -10.55 2.68 5.83
CA ARG A 276 -11.89 2.80 6.39
C ARG A 276 -12.31 4.26 6.58
N GLU A 277 -11.43 5.11 7.11
CA GLU A 277 -11.69 6.55 7.27
C GLU A 277 -11.91 7.23 5.91
N LEU A 278 -11.20 6.82 4.86
CA LEU A 278 -11.44 7.34 3.53
C LEU A 278 -12.85 6.98 3.03
N VAL A 279 -13.25 5.72 3.16
CA VAL A 279 -14.59 5.26 2.76
C VAL A 279 -15.66 5.99 3.56
N ASN A 280 -15.50 6.10 4.89
CA ASN A 280 -16.40 6.86 5.75
C ASN A 280 -16.51 8.33 5.31
N ASN A 281 -15.39 8.96 4.97
CA ASN A 281 -15.37 10.34 4.49
C ASN A 281 -16.16 10.48 3.19
N MET A 282 -15.95 9.59 2.22
CA MET A 282 -16.68 9.61 0.95
C MET A 282 -18.18 9.37 1.13
N THR A 283 -18.58 8.39 1.93
CA THR A 283 -20.00 8.11 2.20
C THR A 283 -20.68 9.27 2.92
N GLN A 284 -20.07 9.83 3.97
CA GLN A 284 -20.71 10.85 4.80
C GLN A 284 -20.67 12.24 4.17
N LYS A 285 -19.53 12.65 3.61
CA LYS A 285 -19.33 14.00 3.07
C LYS A 285 -19.94 14.17 1.69
N HIS A 286 -19.91 13.12 0.87
CA HIS A 286 -20.38 13.18 -0.51
C HIS A 286 -21.68 12.39 -0.75
N SER A 287 -22.24 11.75 0.29
CA SER A 287 -23.45 10.92 0.18
C SER A 287 -23.34 9.83 -0.90
N LEU A 288 -22.12 9.31 -1.10
CA LEU A 288 -21.82 8.28 -2.09
C LEU A 288 -22.15 6.89 -1.52
N ASP A 289 -22.92 6.12 -2.27
CA ASP A 289 -23.28 4.73 -1.98
C ASP A 289 -22.41 3.71 -2.74
N ASN A 290 -21.66 4.17 -3.75
CA ASN A 290 -20.77 3.38 -4.60
C ASN A 290 -19.35 3.20 -4.02
N VAL A 291 -19.20 3.24 -2.70
CA VAL A 291 -17.90 3.09 -2.02
C VAL A 291 -18.00 2.12 -0.86
N HIS A 292 -17.08 1.15 -0.81
CA HIS A 292 -17.15 0.04 0.12
C HIS A 292 -15.79 -0.29 0.74
N TYR A 293 -15.81 -0.70 2.01
CA TYR A 293 -14.65 -1.17 2.76
C TYR A 293 -14.83 -2.64 3.14
N TYR A 294 -13.77 -3.44 3.00
CA TYR A 294 -13.77 -4.86 3.34
C TYR A 294 -12.48 -5.26 4.05
N GLU A 295 -12.59 -6.28 4.91
CA GLU A 295 -11.45 -6.99 5.48
C GLU A 295 -11.54 -8.49 5.19
N VAL A 296 -10.43 -9.07 4.72
CA VAL A 296 -10.30 -10.51 4.50
C VAL A 296 -9.78 -11.17 5.77
N PRO A 297 -10.57 -12.06 6.42
CA PRO A 297 -10.13 -12.78 7.61
C PRO A 297 -8.85 -13.56 7.35
N GLU A 298 -7.95 -13.65 8.33
CA GLU A 298 -6.66 -14.36 8.23
C GLU A 298 -5.72 -13.86 7.09
N GLY A 299 -6.13 -12.84 6.33
CA GLY A 299 -5.31 -12.21 5.31
C GLY A 299 -4.33 -11.23 5.95
N GLY A 300 -3.13 -11.12 5.39
CA GLY A 300 -2.23 -10.00 5.65
C GLY A 300 -2.12 -9.10 4.41
N HIS A 301 -0.97 -8.47 4.22
CA HIS A 301 -0.74 -7.56 3.09
C HIS A 301 -0.86 -8.22 1.71
N ASN A 302 -0.47 -9.49 1.58
CA ASN A 302 -0.64 -10.24 0.33
C ASN A 302 -1.84 -11.16 0.50
N LEU A 303 -3.02 -10.60 0.79
CA LEU A 303 -4.23 -11.34 1.14
C LEU A 303 -4.56 -12.46 0.14
N TYR A 304 -4.32 -12.26 -1.15
CA TYR A 304 -4.54 -13.26 -2.20
C TYR A 304 -3.56 -14.44 -2.14
N LEU A 305 -2.37 -14.29 -1.56
CA LEU A 305 -1.42 -15.39 -1.30
C LEU A 305 -1.60 -15.99 0.10
N GLN A 306 -2.09 -15.21 1.05
CA GLN A 306 -2.19 -15.62 2.46
C GLN A 306 -3.53 -16.29 2.77
N ASN A 307 -4.61 -15.79 2.17
CA ASN A 307 -5.94 -16.38 2.19
C ASN A 307 -6.61 -16.23 0.79
N PRO A 308 -6.18 -17.03 -0.21
CA PRO A 308 -6.80 -17.02 -1.55
C PRO A 308 -8.29 -17.37 -1.49
N PHE A 309 -8.73 -18.23 -0.56
CA PHE A 309 -10.12 -18.65 -0.45
C PHE A 309 -11.05 -17.48 -0.10
N GLY A 310 -10.70 -16.73 0.95
CA GLY A 310 -11.46 -15.55 1.37
C GLY A 310 -11.37 -14.41 0.34
N THR A 311 -10.18 -14.18 -0.20
CA THR A 311 -9.96 -13.12 -1.20
C THR A 311 -10.75 -13.39 -2.49
N ASN A 312 -10.65 -14.59 -3.04
CA ASN A 312 -11.34 -14.95 -4.30
C ASN A 312 -12.85 -14.98 -4.11
N LYS A 313 -13.34 -15.46 -2.96
CA LYS A 313 -14.77 -15.39 -2.64
C LYS A 313 -15.27 -13.95 -2.61
N LEU A 314 -14.56 -13.05 -1.91
CA LEU A 314 -14.93 -11.64 -1.84
C LEU A 314 -14.94 -10.99 -3.23
N LEU A 315 -13.91 -11.24 -4.05
CA LEU A 315 -13.86 -10.72 -5.42
C LEU A 315 -15.01 -11.28 -6.27
N ALA A 316 -15.31 -12.57 -6.18
CA ALA A 316 -16.44 -13.18 -6.88
C ALA A 316 -17.77 -12.58 -6.44
N ASP A 317 -17.95 -12.32 -5.14
CA ASP A 317 -19.15 -11.68 -4.59
C ASP A 317 -19.29 -10.23 -5.09
N ILE A 318 -18.19 -9.46 -5.17
CA ILE A 318 -18.17 -8.11 -5.75
C ILE A 318 -18.57 -8.16 -7.23
N ILE A 319 -17.94 -9.02 -8.02
CA ILE A 319 -18.18 -9.15 -9.47
C ILE A 319 -19.61 -9.65 -9.77
N SER A 320 -20.17 -10.48 -8.89
CA SER A 320 -21.51 -11.05 -9.07
C SER A 320 -22.63 -10.09 -8.70
N ARG A 321 -22.35 -9.06 -7.89
CA ARG A 321 -23.27 -7.94 -7.64
C ARG A 321 -23.29 -7.06 -8.90
N LYS A 322 -24.00 -7.51 -9.94
CA LYS A 322 -24.26 -6.65 -11.10
C LYS A 322 -24.98 -5.39 -10.62
N HIS A 323 -24.42 -4.22 -10.97
CA HIS A 323 -25.07 -2.91 -10.86
C HIS A 323 -26.28 -2.82 -11.79
#